data_AF-A0A0C9SEQ8-F1
#
_entry.id   AF-A0A0C9SEQ8-F1
#
_cell.length_a   1.000
_cell.length_b   1.000
_cell.length_c   1.000
_cell.angle_alpha   90.00
_cell.angle_beta   90.00
_cell.angle_gamma   90.00
#
_symmetry.space_group_name_H-M   'P 1'
#
loop_
_entity.id
_entity.type
_entity.pdbx_description
1 polymer ?
#
loop_
_entity_poly.entity_id
_entity_poly.type
_entity_poly.pdbx_seq_one_letter_code
_entity_poly.pdbx_strand_id
1 'polypeptide(L)' 'MEGHRFAAVLILTICMLALGAGAFRLHGSRAEECSRSEALAKCYYLPKDPGPCKARESRYYFNRYLNTCQEFIYGEITR' A
#
# COMPACT_ATOMS: atom_id res chain seq x y z
N MET A 1 -47.06 -7.57 23.62
CA MET A 1 -45.62 -7.83 23.40
C MET A 1 -45.16 -7.12 22.12
N GLU A 2 -45.30 -5.80 22.06
CA GLU A 2 -45.02 -5.00 20.85
C GLU A 2 -43.71 -4.18 20.98
N GLY A 3 -43.27 -3.89 22.23
CA GLY A 3 -42.13 -3.00 22.51
C GLY A 3 -40.77 -3.49 22.01
N HIS A 4 -40.53 -4.80 21.97
CA HIS A 4 -39.29 -5.38 21.44
C HIS A 4 -39.16 -5.21 19.92
N ARG A 5 -40.29 -5.23 19.20
CA ARG A 5 -40.32 -5.06 17.74
C ARG A 5 -40.04 -3.61 17.36
N PHE A 6 -40.58 -2.66 18.12
CA PHE A 6 -40.28 -1.24 17.93
C PHE A 6 -38.83 -0.90 18.26
N ALA A 7 -38.26 -1.48 19.32
CA ALA A 7 -36.85 -1.32 19.65
C ALA A 7 -35.94 -1.84 18.53
N ALA A 8 -36.23 -3.03 17.97
CA ALA A 8 -35.46 -3.58 16.86
C ALA A 8 -35.55 -2.72 15.59
N VAL A 9 -36.74 -2.21 15.24
CA VAL A 9 -36.92 -1.32 14.09
C VAL A 9 -36.17 -0.01 14.28
N LEU A 10 -36.22 0.59 15.46
CA LEU A 10 -35.51 1.83 15.78
C LEU A 10 -33.98 1.65 15.74
N ILE A 11 -33.48 0.52 16.25
CA ILE A 11 -32.05 0.20 16.21
C ILE A 11 -31.59 0.00 14.77
N LEU A 12 -32.34 -0.75 13.95
CA LEU A 12 -32.00 -0.99 12.56
C LEU A 12 -32.04 0.30 11.72
N THR A 13 -33.00 1.19 11.95
CA THR A 13 -33.04 2.48 11.23
C THR A 13 -31.90 3.41 11.65
N ILE A 14 -31.55 3.46 12.93
CA ILE A 14 -30.39 4.22 13.43
C ILE A 14 -29.08 3.65 12.86
N CYS A 15 -28.93 2.33 12.82
CA CYS A 15 -27.78 1.68 12.20
C CYS A 15 -27.65 2.02 10.72
N MET A 16 -28.74 1.97 9.95
CA MET A 16 -28.74 2.29 8.52
C MET A 16 -28.46 3.76 8.24
N LEU A 17 -28.89 4.68 9.12
CA LEU A 17 -28.57 6.10 9.02
C LEU A 17 -27.10 6.40 9.40
N ALA A 18 -26.56 5.72 10.41
CA ALA A 18 -25.14 5.81 10.78
C ALA A 18 -24.22 5.23 9.70
N LEU A 19 -24.68 4.20 8.98
CA LEU A 19 -23.99 3.60 7.84
C LEU A 19 -24.23 4.39 6.52
N GLY A 20 -25.13 5.37 6.51
CA GLY A 20 -25.67 6.01 5.30
C GLY A 20 -25.23 7.47 5.02
N ALA A 21 -24.33 8.05 5.81
CA ALA A 21 -23.73 9.37 5.52
C ALA A 21 -22.22 9.41 5.74
N GLY A 22 -21.57 8.24 5.71
CA GLY A 22 -20.14 8.12 5.57
C GLY A 22 -19.85 7.61 4.17
N ALA A 23 -19.40 8.49 3.27
CA ALA A 23 -18.42 8.03 2.31
C ALA A 23 -17.23 7.52 3.14
N PHE A 24 -17.24 6.24 3.50
CA PHE A 24 -16.09 5.55 4.09
C PHE A 24 -15.01 5.58 3.02
N ARG A 25 -14.32 6.72 2.93
CA ARG A 25 -13.09 6.81 2.17
C ARG A 25 -12.15 5.88 2.93
N LEU A 26 -11.87 4.72 2.34
CA LEU A 26 -10.60 4.06 2.54
C LEU A 26 -9.52 5.08 2.15
N HIS A 27 -9.18 6.00 3.05
CA HIS A 27 -7.98 6.83 2.93
C HIS A 27 -6.80 6.00 3.43
N GLY A 28 -6.61 4.88 2.74
CA GLY A 28 -5.41 4.05 2.80
C GLY A 28 -4.67 4.11 1.46
N SER A 29 -4.62 5.28 0.83
CA SER A 29 -3.67 5.54 -0.23
C SER A 29 -2.90 6.82 0.10
N ARG A 30 -1.63 6.64 0.42
CA ARG A 30 -0.60 7.58 -0.02
C ARG A 30 0.34 6.83 -0.95
N ALA A 31 -0.21 6.26 -2.02
CA ALA A 31 0.53 6.30 -3.27
C ALA A 31 0.41 7.75 -3.75
N GLU A 32 1.33 8.59 -3.27
CA GLU A 32 1.67 9.81 -4.01
C GLU A 32 1.92 9.36 -5.44
N GLU A 33 1.14 9.89 -6.39
CA GLU A 33 1.28 9.52 -7.79
C GLU A 33 2.67 9.99 -8.20
N CYS A 34 3.63 9.06 -8.19
CA CYS A 34 5.02 9.40 -8.39
C CYS A 34 5.13 9.89 -9.84
N SER A 35 5.28 11.21 -10.01
CA SER A 35 5.44 11.80 -11.31
C SER A 35 6.55 11.04 -12.03
N ARG A 36 6.39 10.71 -13.32
CA ARG A 36 7.37 9.92 -14.07
C ARG A 36 8.81 10.44 -13.89
N SER A 37 8.95 11.77 -13.80
CA SER A 37 10.21 12.46 -13.52
C SER A 37 10.79 12.14 -12.13
N GLU A 38 9.98 12.20 -11.09
CA GLU A 38 10.38 11.92 -9.71
C GLU A 38 10.67 10.42 -9.50
N ALA A 39 9.87 9.56 -10.14
CA ALA A 39 10.09 8.11 -10.13
C ALA A 39 11.42 7.75 -10.78
N LEU A 40 11.75 8.38 -11.91
CA LEU A 40 13.02 8.16 -12.60
C LEU A 40 14.21 8.61 -11.75
N ALA A 41 14.13 9.83 -11.18
CA ALA A 41 15.17 10.33 -10.29
C ALA A 41 15.37 9.41 -9.08
N LYS A 42 14.28 8.96 -8.47
CA LYS A 42 14.32 8.05 -7.32
C LYS A 42 14.96 6.71 -7.68
N CYS A 43 14.56 6.07 -8.77
CA CYS A 43 15.16 4.81 -9.22
C CYS A 43 16.64 4.96 -9.61
N TYR A 44 17.05 6.12 -10.15
CA TYR A 44 18.43 6.39 -10.58
C TYR A 44 19.41 6.46 -9.41
N TYR A 45 18.99 7.02 -8.26
CA TYR A 45 19.87 7.24 -7.10
C TYR A 45 19.76 6.17 -6.01
N LEU A 46 18.74 5.31 -6.06
CA LEU A 46 18.55 4.28 -5.05
C LEU A 46 19.61 3.16 -5.18
N PRO A 47 20.31 2.79 -4.09
CA PRO A 47 21.16 1.61 -4.09
C PRO A 47 20.30 0.34 -4.15
N LYS A 48 20.92 -0.79 -4.52
CA LYS A 48 20.28 -2.10 -4.31
C LYS A 48 20.00 -2.30 -2.83
N ASP A 49 18.76 -2.65 -2.49
CA ASP A 49 18.35 -2.97 -1.13
C ASP A 49 17.83 -4.42 -1.10
N PRO A 50 18.46 -5.32 -0.34
CA PRO A 50 17.98 -6.69 -0.23
C PRO A 50 16.65 -6.78 0.51
N GLY A 51 16.23 -5.75 1.26
CA GLY A 51 15.00 -5.75 2.03
C GLY A 51 15.02 -6.72 3.24
N PRO A 52 13.99 -6.65 4.10
CA PRO A 52 13.92 -7.45 5.33
C PRO A 52 13.34 -8.86 5.11
N CYS A 53 12.79 -9.14 3.92
CA CYS A 53 12.17 -10.42 3.61
C CYS A 53 13.23 -11.50 3.33
N LYS A 54 12.89 -12.78 3.50
CA LYS A 54 13.77 -13.93 3.17
C LYS A 54 13.39 -14.62 1.85
N ALA A 55 12.70 -13.91 0.97
CA ALA A 55 12.48 -14.38 -0.39
C ALA A 55 13.82 -14.38 -1.16
N ARG A 56 13.99 -15.23 -2.17
CA ARG A 56 15.14 -15.14 -3.10
C ARG A 56 14.57 -14.89 -4.48
N GLU A 57 14.44 -13.62 -4.82
CA GLU A 57 13.87 -13.20 -6.10
C GLU A 57 14.87 -12.38 -6.88
N SER A 58 15.08 -12.74 -8.15
CA SER A 58 15.83 -11.88 -9.07
C SER A 58 15.07 -10.56 -9.29
N ARG A 59 15.76 -9.45 -9.05
CA ARG A 59 15.30 -8.08 -9.25
C ARG A 59 16.41 -7.28 -9.93
N TYR A 60 16.09 -6.09 -10.43
CA TYR A 60 17.04 -5.22 -11.09
C TYR A 60 17.16 -3.89 -10.36
N TYR A 61 18.37 -3.34 -10.31
CA TYR A 61 18.63 -1.97 -9.88
C TYR A 61 19.48 -1.24 -10.91
N PHE A 62 19.40 0.09 -10.94
CA PHE A 62 20.20 0.89 -11.87
C PHE A 62 21.58 1.20 -11.27
N ASN A 63 22.65 0.72 -11.89
CA ASN A 63 24.01 1.02 -11.48
C ASN A 63 24.49 2.28 -12.22
N ARG A 64 24.45 3.44 -11.54
CA ARG A 64 24.85 4.73 -12.12
C ARG A 64 26.34 4.85 -12.50
N TYR A 65 27.22 4.03 -11.91
CA TYR A 65 28.65 4.07 -12.23
C TYR A 65 28.94 3.39 -13.57
N LEU A 66 28.18 2.34 -13.87
CA LEU A 66 28.29 1.58 -15.11
C LEU A 66 27.26 2.03 -16.15
N ASN A 67 26.27 2.83 -15.73
CA ASN A 67 25.16 3.29 -16.54
C ASN A 67 24.32 2.12 -17.10
N THR A 68 24.13 1.07 -16.30
CA THR A 68 23.44 -0.18 -16.69
C THR A 68 22.49 -0.69 -15.61
N CYS A 69 21.40 -1.34 -16.00
CA CYS A 69 20.58 -2.14 -15.09
C CYS A 69 21.29 -3.45 -14.74
N GLN A 70 21.48 -3.72 -13.44
CA GLN A 70 22.12 -4.94 -12.95
C GLN A 70 21.13 -5.78 -12.16
N GLU A 71 21.23 -7.10 -12.36
CA GLU A 71 20.47 -8.07 -11.58
C GLU A 71 21.03 -8.16 -10.15
N PHE A 72 20.15 -8.35 -9.18
CA PHE A 72 20.48 -8.67 -7.80
C PHE A 72 19.38 -9.56 -7.22
N ILE A 73 19.70 -10.29 -6.14
CA ILE A 73 18.68 -11.08 -5.44
C ILE A 73 18.10 -10.25 -4.30
N TYR A 74 16.81 -9.97 -4.38
CA TYR A 74 16.03 -9.40 -3.29
C TYR A 74 15.69 -10.48 -2.27
N GLY A 75 15.84 -10.12 -0.99
CA GLY A 75 15.64 -10.92 0.21
C GLY A 75 16.83 -11.78 0.65
N GLU A 76 18.00 -11.58 0.04
CA GLU A 76 19.25 -12.11 0.57
C GLU A 76 19.84 -11.20 1.64
N ILE A 77 19.49 -11.50 2.90
CA ILE A 77 20.21 -10.98 4.06
C ILE A 77 21.59 -11.64 4.07
N THR A 78 22.60 -10.92 3.59
CA THR A 78 24.01 -11.29 3.81
C THR A 78 24.31 -11.09 5.29
N ARG A 79 24.67 -12.19 5.97
CA ARG A 79 25.03 -12.19 7.39
C ARG A 79 26.49 -11.81 7.58
#